data_AF-A0A9J6B6N2-F1
#
_entry.id   AF-A0A9J6B6N2-F1
#
_cell.length_a   1.000
_cell.length_b   1.000
_cell.length_c   1.000
_cell.angle_alpha   90.00
_cell.angle_beta   90.00
_cell.angle_gamma   90.00
#
_symmetry.space_group_name_H-M   'P 1'
#
loop_
_entity.id
_entity.type
_entity.pdbx_description
1 polymer ?
#
loop_
_entity_poly.entity_id
_entity_poly.type
_entity_poly.pdbx_seq_one_letter_code
_entity_poly.pdbx_strand_id
1 'polypeptide(L)'
;LANCIFQVNLNEICELYGSSLSLDAVEESRRCLGLEASAAVCFKAARIVILLIDDGIKLDKKLDIKWHEKLVPTVGRILQVEHVVENILEKGSDGKLWTLSSFMETFTKELKSYPLNQKPVRISNKNFSDYIFMHALEVAQNFNLPMQIDTSLEEKDLDLRPRNPLNLRNLLEDKRFTTNRLIMINSSGIAFAERFFLGAKKAREVVFNVLWDACVHDDLSITESLAIVKAIFADNAKQFYKIDASSRYSDVEPHSLSHPFKKEDLNGPVTDVTAVRIIWLDFSAQHRCRVVPQHRYYSCVKKHGVGLTVECMRLSSISDDLCEEHSLPSSGEVRVVPDLSTKCKIPWARNQEMVLADMLTESGKAWQYCPRDVLRIFSKILEDEFGLVMNVGIEVEFYLLKSVLKDGKETWARIDRTSYCSTVAIDVASLVLQEIVASLHSFNILVEQLHSEAGKGQFEIVLGYTDCGRAANNLIITHEVIKGVARKHGLLGSFTP
;
A
#
# COMPACT_ATOMS: atom_id res chain seq x y z
N LEU A 1 -13.98 7.54 -15.37
CA LEU A 1 -13.41 7.39 -14.01
C LEU A 1 -14.46 7.54 -12.90
N ALA A 2 -15.35 8.54 -12.92
CA ALA A 2 -16.41 8.69 -11.90
C ALA A 2 -17.37 7.48 -11.79
N ASN A 3 -17.71 6.83 -12.91
CA ASN A 3 -18.59 5.65 -12.92
C ASN A 3 -17.99 4.42 -12.23
N CYS A 4 -16.67 4.17 -12.33
CA CYS A 4 -16.07 2.97 -11.71
C CYS A 4 -16.04 3.07 -10.18
N ILE A 5 -15.69 4.24 -9.62
CA ILE A 5 -15.66 4.43 -8.16
C ILE A 5 -17.09 4.35 -7.59
N PHE A 6 -18.06 4.90 -8.30
CA PHE A 6 -19.47 4.85 -7.88
C PHE A 6 -20.04 3.43 -7.95
N GLN A 7 -19.73 2.66 -9.00
CA GLN A 7 -20.18 1.26 -9.14
C GLN A 7 -19.54 0.34 -8.11
N VAL A 8 -18.24 0.49 -7.82
CA VAL A 8 -17.54 -0.34 -6.82
C VAL A 8 -18.09 -0.11 -5.41
N ASN A 9 -18.61 1.08 -5.11
CA ASN A 9 -19.14 1.45 -3.80
C ASN A 9 -20.67 1.54 -3.77
N LEU A 10 -21.36 0.94 -4.76
CA LEU A 10 -22.81 1.06 -4.92
C LEU A 10 -23.57 0.58 -3.67
N ASN A 11 -23.12 -0.49 -3.02
CA ASN A 11 -23.70 -0.99 -1.77
C ASN A 11 -23.78 0.10 -0.69
N GLU A 12 -22.67 0.84 -0.47
CA GLU A 12 -22.59 1.85 0.58
C GLU A 12 -23.49 3.06 0.28
N ILE A 13 -23.65 3.39 -0.99
CA ILE A 13 -24.53 4.48 -1.43
C ILE A 13 -26.00 4.06 -1.33
N CYS A 14 -26.33 2.81 -1.66
CA CYS A 14 -27.69 2.27 -1.50
C CYS A 14 -28.07 2.24 -0.02
N GLU A 15 -27.18 1.80 0.87
CA GLU A 15 -27.38 1.85 2.32
C GLU A 15 -27.59 3.28 2.82
N LEU A 16 -26.81 4.25 2.32
CA LEU A 16 -26.95 5.65 2.68
C LEU A 16 -28.34 6.21 2.35
N TYR A 17 -28.88 5.83 1.19
CA TYR A 17 -30.20 6.27 0.74
C TYR A 17 -31.35 5.34 1.15
N GLY A 18 -31.06 4.20 1.79
CA GLY A 18 -32.06 3.18 2.09
C GLY A 18 -32.72 2.56 0.85
N SER A 19 -32.02 2.52 -0.29
CA SER A 19 -32.54 2.03 -1.57
C SER A 19 -32.13 0.59 -1.88
N SER A 20 -32.82 -0.04 -2.83
CA SER A 20 -32.40 -1.35 -3.36
C SER A 20 -31.06 -1.26 -4.07
N LEU A 21 -30.32 -2.37 -4.14
CA LEU A 21 -29.00 -2.44 -4.76
C LEU A 21 -29.04 -2.30 -6.29
N SER A 22 -29.21 -1.07 -6.79
CA SER A 22 -29.12 -0.72 -8.21
C SER A 22 -28.81 0.77 -8.39
N LEU A 23 -28.18 1.12 -9.52
CA LEU A 23 -27.95 2.51 -9.88
C LEU A 23 -29.26 3.27 -10.08
N ASP A 24 -30.24 2.62 -10.72
CA ASP A 24 -31.56 3.22 -10.98
C ASP A 24 -32.28 3.60 -9.69
N ALA A 25 -32.21 2.76 -8.66
CA ALA A 25 -32.83 3.05 -7.37
C ALA A 25 -32.15 4.21 -6.64
N VAL A 26 -30.81 4.34 -6.75
CA VAL A 26 -30.08 5.49 -6.21
C VAL A 26 -30.45 6.77 -6.97
N GLU A 27 -30.54 6.71 -8.29
CA GLU A 27 -30.98 7.85 -9.10
C GLU A 27 -32.41 8.29 -8.76
N GLU A 28 -33.33 7.34 -8.58
CA GLU A 28 -34.70 7.61 -8.18
C GLU A 28 -34.77 8.25 -6.78
N SER A 29 -34.06 7.69 -5.80
CA SER A 29 -33.94 8.29 -4.46
C SER A 29 -33.41 9.72 -4.51
N ARG A 30 -32.38 9.99 -5.32
CA ARG A 30 -31.85 11.35 -5.51
C ARG A 30 -32.87 12.29 -6.12
N ARG A 31 -33.64 11.84 -7.13
CA ARG A 31 -34.70 12.64 -7.77
C ARG A 31 -35.82 12.94 -6.78
N CYS A 32 -36.25 11.97 -5.98
CA CYS A 32 -37.30 12.14 -4.97
C CYS A 32 -36.90 13.08 -3.84
N LEU A 33 -35.66 12.97 -3.34
CA LEU A 33 -35.16 13.85 -2.27
C LEU A 33 -34.86 15.27 -2.76
N GLY A 34 -34.44 15.42 -4.01
CA GLY A 34 -33.88 16.67 -4.52
C GLY A 34 -32.44 16.91 -4.04
N LEU A 35 -31.78 17.87 -4.68
CA LEU A 35 -30.33 18.09 -4.54
C LEU A 35 -29.90 18.51 -3.13
N GLU A 36 -30.64 19.42 -2.49
CA GLU A 36 -30.30 19.95 -1.16
C GLU A 36 -30.43 18.86 -0.08
N ALA A 37 -31.53 18.11 -0.09
CA ALA A 37 -31.75 17.04 0.89
C ALA A 37 -30.80 15.85 0.66
N SER A 38 -30.56 15.43 -0.58
CA SER A 38 -29.59 14.36 -0.87
C SER A 38 -28.17 14.74 -0.47
N ALA A 39 -27.76 15.99 -0.71
CA ALA A 39 -26.48 16.50 -0.22
C ALA A 39 -26.43 16.54 1.31
N ALA A 40 -27.49 17.01 1.97
CA ALA A 40 -27.56 17.03 3.44
C ALA A 40 -27.42 15.63 4.05
N VAL A 41 -28.05 14.60 3.45
CA VAL A 41 -27.89 13.20 3.86
C VAL A 41 -26.43 12.76 3.79
N CYS A 42 -25.77 13.02 2.66
CA CYS A 42 -24.36 12.65 2.47
C CYS A 42 -23.43 13.36 3.47
N PHE A 43 -23.57 14.68 3.62
CA PHE A 43 -22.69 15.49 4.48
C PHE A 43 -22.91 15.17 5.96
N LYS A 44 -24.15 14.90 6.38
CA LYS A 44 -24.48 14.43 7.72
C LYS A 44 -23.88 13.06 8.01
N ALA A 45 -24.02 12.11 7.08
CA ALA A 45 -23.43 10.77 7.23
C ALA A 45 -21.88 10.84 7.27
N ALA A 46 -21.29 11.71 6.45
CA ALA A 46 -19.86 12.00 6.45
C ALA A 46 -19.39 12.74 7.71
N ARG A 47 -20.30 13.30 8.51
CA ARG A 47 -20.04 14.23 9.63
C ARG A 47 -19.12 15.39 9.24
N ILE A 48 -19.37 16.00 8.09
CA ILE A 48 -18.64 17.19 7.63
C ILE A 48 -19.19 18.41 8.38
N VAL A 49 -18.29 19.17 9.02
CA VAL A 49 -18.64 20.35 9.82
C VAL A 49 -18.06 21.65 9.25
N ILE A 50 -16.97 21.55 8.50
CA ILE A 50 -16.31 22.67 7.83
C ILE A 50 -16.13 22.27 6.37
N LEU A 51 -16.53 23.14 5.45
CA LEU A 51 -16.28 22.97 4.02
C LEU A 51 -15.47 24.16 3.52
N LEU A 52 -14.28 23.92 2.95
CA LEU A 52 -13.47 24.94 2.30
C LEU A 52 -13.58 24.77 0.78
N ILE A 53 -14.14 25.77 0.10
CA ILE A 53 -14.42 25.72 -1.33
C ILE A 53 -13.34 26.52 -2.07
N ASP A 54 -12.60 25.85 -2.94
CA ASP A 54 -11.75 26.48 -3.95
C ASP A 54 -12.61 27.25 -4.94
N ASP A 55 -12.38 28.55 -5.05
CA ASP A 55 -13.17 29.44 -5.88
C ASP A 55 -12.77 29.45 -7.36
N GLY A 56 -11.56 29.02 -7.70
CA GLY A 56 -11.02 28.98 -9.05
C GLY A 56 -11.52 27.81 -9.89
N ILE A 57 -11.95 26.73 -9.23
CA ILE A 57 -12.54 25.57 -9.92
C ILE A 57 -13.91 25.96 -10.53
N LYS A 58 -14.00 25.89 -11.86
CA LYS A 58 -15.24 26.12 -12.62
C LYS A 58 -15.90 24.80 -12.99
N LEU A 59 -17.10 24.57 -12.46
CA LEU A 59 -17.96 23.45 -12.84
C LEU A 59 -19.26 23.99 -13.42
N ASP A 60 -19.84 23.26 -14.35
CA ASP A 60 -21.11 23.55 -15.02
C ASP A 60 -22.29 23.72 -14.04
N LYS A 61 -22.22 23.04 -12.87
CA LYS A 61 -23.27 23.04 -11.84
C LYS A 61 -22.77 23.43 -10.44
N LYS A 62 -21.72 24.25 -10.34
CA LYS A 62 -21.22 24.73 -9.04
C LYS A 62 -22.25 25.68 -8.40
N LEU A 63 -22.68 25.35 -7.18
CA LEU A 63 -23.55 26.21 -6.38
C LEU A 63 -22.72 27.20 -5.54
N ASP A 64 -23.33 28.31 -5.14
CA ASP A 64 -22.64 29.35 -4.40
C ASP A 64 -22.36 28.97 -2.93
N ILE A 65 -21.56 29.78 -2.25
CA ILE A 65 -21.20 29.55 -0.83
C ILE A 65 -22.46 29.54 0.05
N LYS A 66 -23.43 30.43 -0.22
CA LYS A 66 -24.67 30.54 0.56
C LYS A 66 -25.52 29.28 0.51
N TRP A 67 -25.51 28.57 -0.61
CA TRP A 67 -26.17 27.29 -0.72
C TRP A 67 -25.53 26.23 0.18
N HIS A 68 -24.20 26.20 0.25
CA HIS A 68 -23.46 25.26 1.09
C HIS A 68 -23.57 25.56 2.59
N GLU A 69 -23.76 26.83 2.97
CA GLU A 69 -24.00 27.25 4.37
C GLU A 69 -25.27 26.63 4.97
N LYS A 70 -26.21 26.19 4.12
CA LYS A 70 -27.38 25.43 4.57
C LYS A 70 -27.06 23.99 4.95
N LEU A 71 -25.97 23.42 4.42
CA LEU A 71 -25.62 22.01 4.59
C LEU A 71 -24.66 21.77 5.74
N VAL A 72 -23.73 22.70 5.98
CA VAL A 72 -22.70 22.57 7.01
C VAL A 72 -22.58 23.85 7.85
N PRO A 73 -22.21 23.73 9.14
CA PRO A 73 -22.11 24.89 10.03
C PRO A 73 -21.12 25.98 9.60
N THR A 74 -20.03 25.60 8.91
CA THR A 74 -18.99 26.55 8.52
C THR A 74 -18.57 26.29 7.09
N VAL A 75 -18.71 27.31 6.24
CA VAL A 75 -18.20 27.29 4.87
C VAL A 75 -17.16 28.39 4.73
N GLY A 76 -15.98 28.01 4.27
CA GLY A 76 -14.89 28.94 3.97
C GLY A 76 -14.52 28.88 2.49
N ARG A 77 -13.70 29.83 2.09
CA ARG A 77 -13.22 29.98 0.72
C ARG A 77 -11.71 29.78 0.67
N ILE A 78 -11.25 29.07 -0.35
CA ILE A 78 -9.85 29.02 -0.75
C ILE A 78 -9.73 29.86 -2.02
N LEU A 79 -8.81 30.82 -2.03
CA LEU A 79 -8.57 31.74 -3.15
C LEU A 79 -7.50 31.15 -4.07
N GLN A 80 -7.84 30.89 -5.33
CA GLN A 80 -6.86 30.45 -6.33
C GLN A 80 -6.06 31.63 -6.89
N VAL A 81 -4.74 31.63 -6.67
CA VAL A 81 -3.85 32.74 -7.01
C VAL A 81 -3.79 33.00 -8.51
N GLU A 82 -3.76 31.93 -9.31
CA GLU A 82 -3.79 31.98 -10.77
C GLU A 82 -5.04 32.74 -11.21
N HIS A 83 -6.21 32.33 -10.75
CA HIS A 83 -7.48 32.97 -11.10
C HIS A 83 -7.52 34.47 -10.73
N VAL A 84 -6.84 34.88 -9.64
CA VAL A 84 -6.66 36.29 -9.29
C VAL A 84 -5.88 37.05 -10.35
N VAL A 85 -4.71 36.52 -10.73
CA VAL A 85 -3.87 37.12 -11.77
C VAL A 85 -4.61 37.17 -13.10
N GLU A 86 -5.27 36.08 -13.48
CA GLU A 86 -5.95 35.98 -14.76
C GLU A 86 -7.05 37.05 -14.88
N ASN A 87 -7.94 37.26 -13.89
CA ASN A 87 -8.96 38.31 -14.03
C ASN A 87 -8.37 39.73 -13.98
N ILE A 88 -7.24 39.95 -13.28
CA ILE A 88 -6.54 41.25 -13.32
C ILE A 88 -6.06 41.54 -14.75
N LEU A 89 -5.47 40.55 -15.41
CA LEU A 89 -5.02 40.65 -16.80
C LEU A 89 -6.20 40.86 -17.77
N GLU A 90 -7.33 40.18 -17.55
CA GLU A 90 -8.55 40.35 -18.38
C GLU A 90 -9.11 41.77 -18.26
N LYS A 91 -9.32 42.28 -17.04
CA LYS A 91 -9.77 43.67 -16.79
C LYS A 91 -8.78 44.72 -17.31
N GLY A 92 -7.52 44.34 -17.44
CA GLY A 92 -6.44 45.16 -17.95
C GLY A 92 -6.42 45.34 -19.47
N SER A 93 -7.22 44.57 -20.22
CA SER A 93 -7.23 44.56 -21.69
C SER A 93 -7.89 45.79 -22.33
N ASP A 94 -8.49 46.71 -21.53
CA ASP A 94 -9.14 47.96 -21.96
C ASP A 94 -8.16 49.06 -22.46
N GLY A 95 -6.97 48.69 -22.94
CA GLY A 95 -6.04 49.60 -23.63
C GLY A 95 -5.14 50.48 -22.75
N LYS A 96 -5.12 50.30 -21.42
CA LYS A 96 -4.11 50.92 -20.54
C LYS A 96 -2.82 50.09 -20.52
N LEU A 97 -1.68 50.76 -20.69
CA LEU A 97 -0.36 50.12 -20.60
C LEU A 97 -0.08 49.70 -19.15
N TRP A 98 0.11 48.41 -18.90
CA TRP A 98 0.50 47.90 -17.58
C TRP A 98 2.01 48.00 -17.37
N THR A 99 2.41 48.36 -16.15
CA THR A 99 3.78 48.15 -15.66
C THR A 99 3.78 47.03 -14.62
N LEU A 100 4.91 46.34 -14.45
CA LEU A 100 5.02 45.31 -13.42
C LEU A 100 4.65 45.86 -12.03
N SER A 101 5.06 47.09 -11.71
CA SER A 101 4.75 47.73 -10.42
C SER A 101 3.25 47.97 -10.22
N SER A 102 2.54 48.51 -11.22
CA SER A 102 1.08 48.75 -11.13
C SER A 102 0.29 47.44 -11.09
N PHE A 103 0.79 46.40 -11.77
CA PHE A 103 0.26 45.05 -11.66
C PHE A 103 0.41 44.51 -10.24
N MET A 104 1.60 44.56 -9.66
CA MET A 104 1.88 44.01 -8.33
C MET A 104 1.13 44.73 -7.21
N GLU A 105 0.92 46.05 -7.33
CA GLU A 105 0.08 46.82 -6.41
C GLU A 105 -1.38 46.35 -6.46
N THR A 106 -1.92 46.19 -7.67
CA THR A 106 -3.28 45.69 -7.90
C THR A 106 -3.43 44.26 -7.39
N PHE A 107 -2.48 43.38 -7.72
CA PHE A 107 -2.46 41.99 -7.28
C PHE A 107 -2.42 41.86 -5.76
N THR A 108 -1.54 42.62 -5.10
CA THR A 108 -1.44 42.63 -3.63
C THR A 108 -2.73 43.16 -2.97
N LYS A 109 -3.40 44.12 -3.60
CA LYS A 109 -4.70 44.64 -3.14
C LYS A 109 -5.81 43.60 -3.32
N GLU A 110 -5.88 42.97 -4.49
CA GLU A 110 -6.92 41.99 -4.82
C GLU A 110 -6.80 40.70 -3.99
N LEU A 111 -5.58 40.25 -3.66
CA LEU A 111 -5.36 39.17 -2.68
C LEU A 111 -6.03 39.44 -1.31
N LYS A 112 -6.37 40.70 -0.99
CA LYS A 112 -7.04 41.09 0.26
C LYS A 112 -8.57 41.21 0.15
N SER A 113 -9.14 41.36 -1.04
CA SER A 113 -10.57 41.75 -1.19
C SER A 113 -11.33 41.10 -2.36
N TYR A 114 -10.79 40.05 -2.98
CA TYR A 114 -11.23 39.56 -4.29
C TYR A 114 -12.72 39.18 -4.43
N PRO A 115 -13.50 39.82 -5.32
CA PRO A 115 -14.86 39.40 -5.68
C PRO A 115 -14.88 38.49 -6.92
N LEU A 116 -15.85 37.58 -6.99
CA LEU A 116 -16.08 36.63 -8.09
C LEU A 116 -16.72 37.31 -9.32
N ASN A 117 -16.06 37.34 -10.48
CA ASN A 117 -16.71 37.24 -11.80
C ASN A 117 -15.73 37.26 -13.00
N GLN A 118 -16.14 36.53 -14.06
CA GLN A 118 -15.61 36.42 -15.43
C GLN A 118 -14.50 35.38 -15.71
N LYS A 119 -14.17 35.21 -17.00
CA LYS A 119 -13.59 34.00 -17.61
C LYS A 119 -12.20 34.33 -18.13
N PRO A 120 -11.17 34.21 -17.28
CA PRO A 120 -9.99 34.97 -17.57
C PRO A 120 -8.98 34.21 -18.43
N VAL A 121 -7.98 34.97 -18.87
CA VAL A 121 -6.91 34.54 -19.76
C VAL A 121 -6.01 33.53 -19.04
N ARG A 122 -5.80 32.34 -19.62
CA ARG A 122 -4.93 31.32 -19.01
C ARG A 122 -3.46 31.78 -18.97
N ILE A 123 -2.83 31.77 -17.80
CA ILE A 123 -1.38 32.03 -17.68
C ILE A 123 -0.61 30.78 -18.12
N SER A 124 0.34 30.95 -19.05
CA SER A 124 1.18 29.85 -19.57
C SER A 124 2.68 30.11 -19.43
N ASN A 125 3.09 31.33 -19.05
CA ASN A 125 4.50 31.68 -18.94
C ASN A 125 5.08 31.22 -17.59
N LYS A 126 6.06 30.32 -17.62
CA LYS A 126 6.68 29.77 -16.42
C LYS A 126 7.37 30.82 -15.54
N ASN A 127 8.18 31.70 -16.12
CA ASN A 127 8.93 32.70 -15.35
C ASN A 127 7.98 33.68 -14.64
N PHE A 128 6.89 34.04 -15.31
CA PHE A 128 5.85 34.87 -14.71
C PHE A 128 5.10 34.12 -13.61
N SER A 129 4.75 32.85 -13.83
CA SER A 129 4.09 32.00 -12.82
C SER A 129 4.96 31.83 -11.58
N ASP A 130 6.25 31.54 -11.75
CA ASP A 130 7.22 31.44 -10.66
C ASP A 130 7.32 32.78 -9.90
N TYR A 131 7.36 33.93 -10.60
CA TYR A 131 7.40 35.25 -9.96
C TYR A 131 6.14 35.54 -9.13
N ILE A 132 4.96 35.26 -9.67
CA ILE A 132 3.67 35.40 -8.96
C ILE A 132 3.64 34.49 -7.74
N PHE A 133 4.05 33.24 -7.90
CA PHE A 133 4.07 32.25 -6.83
C PHE A 133 4.99 32.69 -5.68
N MET A 134 6.19 33.20 -5.99
CA MET A 134 7.10 33.75 -4.99
C MET A 134 6.49 34.95 -4.25
N HIS A 135 5.85 35.87 -4.98
CA HIS A 135 5.18 37.02 -4.35
C HIS A 135 3.97 36.60 -3.50
N ALA A 136 3.22 35.59 -3.94
CA ALA A 136 2.11 35.02 -3.17
C ALA A 136 2.61 34.40 -1.86
N LEU A 137 3.79 33.77 -1.85
CA LEU A 137 4.43 33.28 -0.63
C LEU A 137 4.83 34.41 0.31
N GLU A 138 5.38 35.53 -0.20
CA GLU A 138 5.69 36.70 0.62
C GLU A 138 4.43 37.27 1.28
N VAL A 139 3.34 37.41 0.52
CA VAL A 139 2.04 37.84 1.04
C VAL A 139 1.53 36.83 2.08
N ALA A 140 1.54 35.54 1.78
CA ALA A 140 1.08 34.50 2.70
C ALA A 140 1.86 34.53 4.03
N GLN A 141 3.17 34.76 3.98
CA GLN A 141 3.99 34.90 5.19
C GLN A 141 3.59 36.15 5.99
N ASN A 142 3.54 37.31 5.33
CA ASN A 142 3.26 38.60 5.96
C ASN A 142 1.88 38.65 6.64
N PHE A 143 0.88 37.98 6.05
CA PHE A 143 -0.48 37.90 6.61
C PHE A 143 -0.73 36.60 7.39
N ASN A 144 0.28 35.75 7.53
CA ASN A 144 0.19 34.44 8.19
C ASN A 144 -1.00 33.61 7.67
N LEU A 145 -1.13 33.55 6.35
CA LEU A 145 -2.15 32.79 5.62
C LEU A 145 -1.63 31.38 5.29
N PRO A 146 -2.48 30.35 5.35
CA PRO A 146 -2.13 29.03 4.85
C PRO A 146 -2.09 29.05 3.31
N MET A 147 -1.12 28.38 2.71
CA MET A 147 -1.00 28.24 1.26
C MET A 147 -1.04 26.76 0.86
N GLN A 148 -1.92 26.43 -0.07
CA GLN A 148 -2.01 25.12 -0.68
C GLN A 148 -1.20 25.09 -1.98
N ILE A 149 -0.42 24.04 -2.19
CA ILE A 149 0.32 23.80 -3.43
C ILE A 149 -0.22 22.51 -4.04
N ASP A 150 -0.92 22.62 -5.16
CA ASP A 150 -1.49 21.47 -5.86
C ASP A 150 -0.42 20.84 -6.79
N THR A 151 -0.10 19.57 -6.54
CA THR A 151 0.79 18.75 -7.37
C THR A 151 0.04 17.64 -8.12
N SER A 152 -1.30 17.63 -8.04
CA SER A 152 -2.18 16.58 -8.58
C SER A 152 -2.42 16.70 -10.08
N LEU A 153 -3.07 15.72 -10.72
CA LEU A 153 -3.37 15.70 -12.16
C LEU A 153 -4.47 16.69 -12.55
N GLU A 154 -4.23 17.54 -13.56
CA GLU A 154 -5.30 18.07 -14.41
C GLU A 154 -5.48 17.12 -15.62
N GLU A 155 -6.73 16.83 -16.01
CA GLU A 155 -7.12 15.81 -17.02
C GLU A 155 -6.45 15.93 -18.41
N LYS A 156 -5.62 16.95 -18.65
CA LYS A 156 -5.03 17.26 -19.96
C LYS A 156 -3.51 17.09 -20.07
N ASP A 157 -2.79 16.90 -18.96
CA ASP A 157 -1.32 16.75 -18.97
C ASP A 157 -0.89 15.33 -18.63
N LEU A 158 -0.22 14.66 -19.58
CA LEU A 158 0.25 13.28 -19.45
C LEU A 158 1.68 13.15 -18.87
N ASP A 159 2.44 14.24 -18.73
CA ASP A 159 3.79 14.22 -18.15
C ASP A 159 3.77 14.60 -16.65
N LEU A 160 4.07 13.61 -15.79
CA LEU A 160 4.05 13.76 -14.34
C LEU A 160 5.41 14.15 -13.75
N ARG A 161 6.51 14.08 -14.51
CA ARG A 161 7.86 14.37 -14.02
C ARG A 161 8.01 15.79 -13.45
N PRO A 162 7.45 16.85 -14.08
CA PRO A 162 7.52 18.20 -13.54
C PRO A 162 6.76 18.38 -12.21
N ARG A 163 5.78 17.51 -11.92
CA ARG A 163 4.94 17.56 -10.72
C ARG A 163 5.56 16.88 -9.50
N ASN A 164 6.80 16.40 -9.60
CA ASN A 164 7.54 15.87 -8.46
C ASN A 164 7.75 16.97 -7.41
N PRO A 165 7.25 16.82 -6.16
CA PRO A 165 7.43 17.81 -5.10
C PRO A 165 8.89 18.15 -4.80
N LEU A 166 9.84 17.28 -5.14
CA LEU A 166 11.28 17.56 -5.03
C LEU A 166 11.74 18.76 -5.86
N ASN A 167 10.99 19.13 -6.91
CA ASN A 167 11.27 20.34 -7.68
C ASN A 167 11.06 21.63 -6.87
N LEU A 168 10.36 21.55 -5.73
CA LEU A 168 10.18 22.66 -4.78
C LEU A 168 11.29 22.73 -3.73
N ARG A 169 12.32 21.88 -3.76
CA ARG A 169 13.36 21.84 -2.72
C ARG A 169 14.00 23.21 -2.47
N ASN A 170 14.44 23.89 -3.54
CA ASN A 170 15.09 25.20 -3.43
C ASN A 170 14.19 26.25 -2.78
N LEU A 171 12.87 26.12 -2.95
CA LEU A 171 11.88 26.98 -2.34
C LEU A 171 11.69 26.67 -0.86
N LEU A 172 11.52 25.39 -0.53
CA LEU A 172 11.27 24.93 0.84
C LEU A 172 12.50 25.16 1.75
N GLU A 173 13.71 25.16 1.18
CA GLU A 173 14.96 25.45 1.88
C GLU A 173 15.29 26.97 1.91
N ASP A 174 14.53 27.81 1.21
CA ASP A 174 14.75 29.25 1.21
C ASP A 174 14.35 29.86 2.56
N LYS A 175 15.35 30.44 3.25
CA LYS A 175 15.19 31.06 4.57
C LYS A 175 14.07 32.09 4.61
N ARG A 176 13.77 32.75 3.49
CA ARG A 176 12.71 33.76 3.37
C ARG A 176 11.31 33.21 3.64
N PHE A 177 11.06 31.91 3.43
CA PHE A 177 9.73 31.30 3.50
C PHE A 177 9.60 30.21 4.57
N THR A 178 10.59 30.09 5.46
CA THR A 178 10.63 29.04 6.50
C THR A 178 9.47 29.11 7.50
N THR A 179 8.79 30.26 7.61
CA THR A 179 7.64 30.44 8.50
C THR A 179 6.30 30.31 7.78
N ASN A 180 6.30 30.12 6.46
CA ASN A 180 5.07 29.90 5.70
C ASN A 180 4.36 28.62 6.14
N ARG A 181 3.04 28.70 6.25
CA ARG A 181 2.20 27.53 6.54
C ARG A 181 1.77 26.90 5.23
N LEU A 182 2.57 25.96 4.76
CA LEU A 182 2.37 25.28 3.47
C LEU A 182 1.70 23.92 3.66
N ILE A 183 0.82 23.55 2.74
CA ILE A 183 0.32 22.19 2.59
C ILE A 183 0.38 21.80 1.10
N MET A 184 0.93 20.62 0.83
CA MET A 184 0.95 20.05 -0.52
C MET A 184 -0.24 19.13 -0.71
N ILE A 185 -0.95 19.28 -1.82
CA ILE A 185 -2.14 18.49 -2.13
C ILE A 185 -1.86 17.72 -3.41
N ASN A 186 -2.01 16.39 -3.35
CA ASN A 186 -1.73 15.49 -4.48
C ASN A 186 -3.01 14.83 -5.06
N SER A 187 -4.19 15.24 -4.59
CA SER A 187 -5.48 14.91 -5.21
C SER A 187 -6.57 15.76 -4.59
N SER A 188 -7.30 16.51 -5.41
CA SER A 188 -8.55 17.15 -5.00
C SER A 188 -9.73 16.40 -5.63
N GLY A 189 -10.72 16.06 -4.80
CA GLY A 189 -11.93 15.39 -5.26
C GLY A 189 -12.90 16.39 -5.88
N ILE A 190 -12.93 16.49 -7.21
CA ILE A 190 -14.01 17.17 -7.93
C ILE A 190 -15.21 16.22 -7.98
N ALA A 191 -16.36 16.49 -7.31
CA ALA A 191 -17.67 15.85 -7.59
C ALA A 191 -18.79 16.19 -6.56
N PHE A 192 -19.95 15.56 -6.81
CA PHE A 192 -21.18 15.42 -6.03
C PHE A 192 -21.01 14.86 -4.61
N ALA A 193 -22.04 15.07 -3.77
CA ALA A 193 -22.03 14.85 -2.33
C ALA A 193 -21.67 13.41 -1.88
N GLU A 194 -22.06 12.39 -2.64
CA GLU A 194 -21.75 10.99 -2.34
C GLU A 194 -20.25 10.72 -2.32
N ARG A 195 -19.46 11.44 -3.13
CA ARG A 195 -18.00 11.28 -3.13
C ARG A 195 -17.38 11.78 -1.83
N PHE A 196 -17.92 12.86 -1.26
CA PHE A 196 -17.50 13.35 0.06
C PHE A 196 -17.83 12.34 1.16
N PHE A 197 -19.02 11.73 1.09
CA PHE A 197 -19.40 10.64 2.00
C PHE A 197 -18.45 9.45 1.90
N LEU A 198 -18.26 8.90 0.69
CA LEU A 198 -17.38 7.76 0.46
C LEU A 198 -15.93 8.06 0.87
N GLY A 199 -15.43 9.24 0.51
CA GLY A 199 -14.08 9.69 0.87
C GLY A 199 -13.90 9.76 2.40
N ALA A 200 -14.85 10.38 3.11
CA ALA A 200 -14.80 10.47 4.57
C ALA A 200 -14.90 9.09 5.24
N LYS A 201 -15.78 8.21 4.74
CA LYS A 201 -15.93 6.84 5.24
C LYS A 201 -14.64 6.05 5.06
N LYS A 202 -14.10 6.00 3.85
CA LYS A 202 -12.86 5.25 3.54
C LYS A 202 -11.65 5.79 4.30
N ALA A 203 -11.53 7.11 4.42
CA ALA A 203 -10.46 7.71 5.23
C ALA A 203 -10.53 7.26 6.69
N ARG A 204 -11.73 7.23 7.28
CA ARG A 204 -11.93 6.75 8.66
C ARG A 204 -11.63 5.27 8.82
N GLU A 205 -12.05 4.44 7.88
CA GLU A 205 -11.73 3.00 7.87
C GLU A 205 -10.23 2.75 7.84
N VAL A 206 -9.50 3.46 6.96
CA VAL A 206 -8.04 3.33 6.86
C VAL A 206 -7.35 3.80 8.13
N VAL A 207 -7.67 5.00 8.64
CA VAL A 207 -7.06 5.52 9.87
C VAL A 207 -7.39 4.63 11.07
N PHE A 208 -8.62 4.13 11.16
CA PHE A 208 -9.00 3.17 12.19
C PHE A 208 -8.14 1.91 12.12
N ASN A 209 -8.01 1.29 10.95
CA ASN A 209 -7.22 0.06 10.81
C ASN A 209 -5.75 0.26 11.18
N VAL A 210 -5.15 1.39 10.78
CA VAL A 210 -3.74 1.71 11.09
C VAL A 210 -3.54 1.91 12.60
N LEU A 211 -4.40 2.70 13.25
CA LEU A 211 -4.29 2.98 14.68
C LEU A 211 -4.71 1.79 15.54
N TRP A 212 -5.69 1.02 15.08
CA TRP A 212 -6.06 -0.25 15.69
C TRP A 212 -4.87 -1.20 15.69
N ASP A 213 -4.22 -1.38 14.53
CA ASP A 213 -3.00 -2.19 14.44
C ASP A 213 -1.93 -1.67 15.42
N ALA A 214 -1.65 -0.37 15.46
CA ALA A 214 -0.68 0.20 16.40
C ALA A 214 -1.05 -0.05 17.87
N CYS A 215 -2.34 0.02 18.24
CA CYS A 215 -2.80 -0.31 19.58
C CYS A 215 -2.66 -1.79 19.91
N VAL A 216 -2.93 -2.68 18.95
CA VAL A 216 -2.81 -4.12 19.15
C VAL A 216 -1.35 -4.55 19.37
N HIS A 217 -0.39 -3.80 18.83
CA HIS A 217 1.04 -4.07 19.00
C HIS A 217 1.68 -3.28 20.15
N ASP A 218 0.88 -2.60 20.99
CA ASP A 218 1.34 -1.72 22.08
C ASP A 218 2.28 -0.58 21.63
N ASP A 219 2.29 -0.24 20.33
CA ASP A 219 3.04 0.91 19.79
C ASP A 219 2.40 2.24 20.20
N LEU A 220 1.08 2.24 20.39
CA LEU A 220 0.28 3.37 20.84
C LEU A 220 -0.79 2.92 21.81
N SER A 221 -1.00 3.64 22.90
CA SER A 221 -2.16 3.44 23.75
C SER A 221 -3.45 3.86 23.04
N ILE A 222 -4.59 3.32 23.49
CA ILE A 222 -5.92 3.72 22.97
C ILE A 222 -6.12 5.23 23.12
N THR A 223 -5.64 5.82 24.22
CA THR A 223 -5.75 7.26 24.48
C THR A 223 -4.96 8.07 23.46
N GLU A 224 -3.73 7.65 23.13
CA GLU A 224 -2.91 8.30 22.09
C GLU A 224 -3.54 8.16 20.71
N SER A 225 -4.04 6.98 20.36
CA SER A 225 -4.76 6.75 19.10
C SER A 225 -6.00 7.63 18.98
N LEU A 226 -6.80 7.79 20.04
CA LEU A 226 -7.94 8.70 20.04
C LEU A 226 -7.52 10.16 19.85
N ALA A 227 -6.40 10.58 20.43
CA ALA A 227 -5.85 11.91 20.21
C ALA A 227 -5.40 12.10 18.75
N ILE A 228 -4.75 11.08 18.15
CA ILE A 228 -4.34 11.11 16.75
C ILE A 228 -5.54 11.19 15.80
N VAL A 229 -6.62 10.41 16.05
CA VAL A 229 -7.86 10.49 15.25
C VAL A 229 -8.42 11.92 15.26
N LYS A 230 -8.49 12.55 16.43
CA LYS A 230 -8.99 13.94 16.56
C LYS A 230 -8.07 14.93 15.83
N ALA A 231 -6.76 14.76 15.95
CA ALA A 231 -5.77 15.59 15.26
C ALA A 231 -5.91 15.49 13.74
N ILE A 232 -5.97 14.27 13.19
CA ILE A 232 -6.06 14.01 11.74
C ILE A 232 -7.37 14.55 11.16
N PHE A 233 -8.52 14.27 11.78
CA PHE A 233 -9.82 14.57 11.19
C PHE A 233 -10.38 15.95 11.55
N ALA A 234 -9.79 16.66 12.51
CA ALA A 234 -10.30 17.96 12.94
C ALA A 234 -9.20 18.94 13.34
N ASP A 235 -8.45 18.66 14.40
CA ASP A 235 -7.73 19.70 15.13
C ASP A 235 -6.58 20.29 14.32
N ASN A 236 -5.83 19.47 13.58
CA ASN A 236 -4.74 19.94 12.73
C ASN A 236 -5.26 20.88 11.63
N ALA A 237 -6.39 20.56 11.01
CA ALA A 237 -7.00 21.40 9.97
C ALA A 237 -7.53 22.72 10.56
N LYS A 238 -8.22 22.66 11.72
CA LYS A 238 -8.69 23.88 12.40
C LYS A 238 -7.54 24.81 12.78
N GLN A 239 -6.45 24.25 13.31
CA GLN A 239 -5.26 25.03 13.66
C GLN A 239 -4.56 25.58 12.42
N PHE A 240 -4.40 24.77 11.38
CA PHE A 240 -3.74 25.18 10.14
C PHE A 240 -4.52 26.28 9.42
N TYR A 241 -5.84 26.15 9.30
CA TYR A 241 -6.68 27.15 8.65
C TYR A 241 -7.17 28.28 9.59
N LYS A 242 -6.87 28.21 10.89
CA LYS A 242 -7.35 29.15 11.94
C LYS A 242 -8.87 29.31 11.94
N ILE A 243 -9.59 28.19 11.85
CA ILE A 243 -11.06 28.17 11.80
C ILE A 243 -11.59 27.83 13.17
N ASP A 244 -12.39 28.74 13.74
CA ASP A 244 -13.09 28.54 14.99
C ASP A 244 -14.49 27.98 14.68
N ALA A 245 -14.67 26.67 14.82
CA ALA A 245 -15.92 26.00 14.53
C ALA A 245 -16.54 25.45 15.81
N SER A 246 -17.66 26.06 16.25
CA SER A 246 -18.49 25.53 17.33
C SER A 246 -19.06 24.17 16.91
N SER A 247 -18.79 23.10 17.67
CA SER A 247 -19.32 21.76 17.39
C SER A 247 -20.85 21.73 17.56
N ARG A 248 -21.61 21.65 16.47
CA ARG A 248 -23.06 21.37 16.49
C ARG A 248 -23.40 19.89 16.26
N TYR A 249 -22.56 18.97 16.71
CA TYR A 249 -22.93 17.56 16.77
C TYR A 249 -22.70 17.04 18.18
N SER A 250 -23.50 17.56 19.11
CA SER A 250 -23.64 17.03 20.47
C SER A 250 -24.68 15.89 20.54
N ASP A 251 -25.54 15.72 19.52
CA ASP A 251 -26.80 14.98 19.69
C ASP A 251 -26.96 13.75 18.78
N VAL A 252 -25.87 13.07 18.41
CA VAL A 252 -25.98 11.71 17.88
C VAL A 252 -25.42 10.79 18.94
N GLU A 253 -26.31 10.19 19.73
CA GLU A 253 -25.94 9.05 20.56
C GLU A 253 -25.13 8.08 19.70
N PRO A 254 -24.00 7.53 20.22
CA PRO A 254 -23.27 6.52 19.48
C PRO A 254 -24.28 5.43 19.15
N HIS A 255 -24.65 5.30 17.87
CA HIS A 255 -25.35 4.11 17.42
C HIS A 255 -24.44 2.96 17.81
N SER A 256 -24.90 2.22 18.83
CA SER A 256 -24.30 0.94 19.20
C SER A 256 -24.14 0.19 17.91
N LEU A 257 -22.91 -0.21 17.59
CA LEU A 257 -22.64 -1.12 16.50
C LEU A 257 -23.68 -2.26 16.65
N SER A 258 -24.63 -2.34 15.72
CA SER A 258 -25.74 -3.30 15.79
C SER A 258 -25.26 -4.74 15.60
N HIS A 259 -23.96 -4.92 15.45
CA HIS A 259 -23.26 -6.08 15.96
C HIS A 259 -22.17 -5.62 16.92
N PRO A 260 -22.21 -5.97 18.23
CA PRO A 260 -20.95 -6.11 18.93
C PRO A 260 -20.15 -7.09 18.08
N PHE A 261 -19.08 -6.62 17.44
CA PHE A 261 -18.12 -7.51 16.79
C PHE A 261 -17.76 -8.52 17.88
N LYS A 262 -18.25 -9.74 17.70
CA LYS A 262 -18.07 -10.78 18.67
C LYS A 262 -16.56 -10.92 18.82
N LYS A 263 -16.10 -10.82 20.06
CA LYS A 263 -14.72 -11.15 20.44
C LYS A 263 -14.31 -12.57 19.99
N GLU A 264 -15.27 -13.36 19.50
CA GLU A 264 -15.12 -14.67 18.89
C GLU A 264 -14.35 -14.64 17.54
N ASP A 265 -14.31 -13.53 16.79
CA ASP A 265 -13.48 -13.45 15.57
C ASP A 265 -12.03 -12.99 15.83
N LEU A 266 -11.72 -12.60 17.07
CA LEU A 266 -10.37 -12.20 17.50
C LEU A 266 -9.51 -13.38 17.96
N ASN A 267 -10.12 -14.54 18.13
CA ASN A 267 -9.40 -15.77 18.39
C ASN A 267 -9.40 -16.60 17.10
N GLY A 268 -8.36 -16.41 16.28
CA GLY A 268 -7.83 -17.57 15.55
C GLY A 268 -7.67 -18.74 16.55
N PRO A 269 -7.76 -20.01 16.12
CA PRO A 269 -7.71 -21.13 17.05
C PRO A 269 -6.53 -20.92 18.00
N VAL A 270 -6.78 -21.02 19.32
CA VAL A 270 -5.75 -20.92 20.37
C VAL A 270 -4.69 -21.95 20.02
N THR A 271 -3.64 -21.48 19.36
CA THR A 271 -2.56 -22.27 18.80
C THR A 271 -1.29 -21.60 19.27
N ASP A 272 -0.26 -22.39 19.56
CA ASP A 272 1.05 -21.89 19.98
C ASP A 272 1.76 -21.04 18.90
N VAL A 273 1.08 -20.73 17.79
CA VAL A 273 1.62 -20.03 16.62
C VAL A 273 1.57 -18.52 16.87
N THR A 274 2.72 -17.86 16.92
CA THR A 274 2.84 -16.41 17.09
C THR A 274 2.96 -15.66 15.77
N ALA A 275 3.44 -16.32 14.71
CA ALA A 275 3.60 -15.71 13.39
C ALA A 275 3.57 -16.73 12.24
N VAL A 276 3.24 -16.25 11.04
CA VAL A 276 3.23 -17.03 9.80
C VAL A 276 4.22 -16.41 8.81
N ARG A 277 5.12 -17.24 8.27
CA ARG A 277 6.06 -16.89 7.20
C ARG A 277 5.38 -17.08 5.84
N ILE A 278 5.25 -16.00 5.09
CA ILE A 278 4.72 -16.02 3.73
C ILE A 278 5.91 -16.03 2.78
N ILE A 279 6.10 -17.14 2.07
CA ILE A 279 7.29 -17.41 1.27
C ILE A 279 6.94 -17.33 -0.21
N TRP A 280 7.75 -16.64 -0.99
CA TRP A 280 7.68 -16.63 -2.45
C TRP A 280 9.07 -16.74 -3.06
N LEU A 281 9.12 -17.01 -4.36
CA LEU A 281 10.35 -17.05 -5.14
C LEU A 281 10.44 -15.84 -6.07
N ASP A 282 11.62 -15.27 -6.20
CA ASP A 282 11.95 -14.39 -7.33
C ASP A 282 12.47 -15.19 -8.54
N PHE A 283 12.83 -14.50 -9.62
CA PHE A 283 13.31 -15.14 -10.86
C PHE A 283 14.64 -15.86 -10.73
N SER A 284 15.41 -15.53 -9.71
CA SER A 284 16.67 -16.20 -9.43
C SER A 284 16.51 -17.39 -8.47
N ALA A 285 15.26 -17.83 -8.26
CA ALA A 285 14.86 -18.87 -7.33
C ALA A 285 15.29 -18.59 -5.88
N GLN A 286 15.51 -17.32 -5.53
CA GLN A 286 15.79 -16.96 -4.14
C GLN A 286 14.48 -16.98 -3.34
N HIS A 287 14.58 -17.57 -2.15
CA HIS A 287 13.48 -17.63 -1.21
C HIS A 287 13.35 -16.27 -0.53
N ARG A 288 12.22 -15.61 -0.75
CA ARG A 288 11.88 -14.34 -0.11
C ARG A 288 10.74 -14.58 0.87
N CYS A 289 10.69 -13.78 1.94
CA CYS A 289 9.75 -14.00 3.01
C CYS A 289 9.26 -12.69 3.64
N ARG A 290 7.99 -12.68 4.05
CA ARG A 290 7.46 -11.75 5.05
C ARG A 290 6.89 -12.54 6.21
N VAL A 291 7.30 -12.16 7.41
CA VAL A 291 6.75 -12.73 8.63
C VAL A 291 5.59 -11.86 9.08
N VAL A 292 4.42 -12.46 9.21
CA VAL A 292 3.19 -11.77 9.60
C VAL A 292 2.74 -12.29 10.97
N PRO A 293 2.53 -11.43 11.98
CA PRO A 293 1.99 -11.84 13.27
C PRO A 293 0.67 -12.59 13.11
N GLN A 294 0.44 -13.60 13.95
CA GLN A 294 -0.71 -14.50 13.87
C GLN A 294 -2.04 -13.76 13.70
N HIS A 295 -2.29 -12.75 14.54
CA HIS A 295 -3.50 -11.92 14.48
C HIS A 295 -3.70 -11.30 13.09
N ARG A 296 -2.70 -10.58 12.57
CA ARG A 296 -2.76 -9.93 11.24
C ARG A 296 -2.91 -10.94 10.11
N TYR A 297 -2.29 -12.12 10.27
CA TYR A 297 -2.41 -13.19 9.30
C TYR A 297 -3.86 -13.63 9.16
N TYR A 298 -4.50 -14.02 10.27
CA TYR A 298 -5.87 -14.55 10.23
C TYR A 298 -6.93 -13.47 9.98
N SER A 299 -6.74 -12.25 10.47
CA SER A 299 -7.72 -11.17 10.31
C SER A 299 -7.77 -10.61 8.89
N CYS A 300 -6.63 -10.56 8.18
CA CYS A 300 -6.54 -9.84 6.91
C CYS A 300 -5.71 -10.58 5.84
N VAL A 301 -4.47 -10.93 6.16
CA VAL A 301 -3.48 -11.33 5.14
C VAL A 301 -3.78 -12.69 4.52
N LYS A 302 -4.40 -13.61 5.28
CA LYS A 302 -4.86 -14.91 4.77
C LYS A 302 -5.75 -14.76 3.54
N LYS A 303 -6.58 -13.71 3.50
CA LYS A 303 -7.54 -13.46 2.41
C LYS A 303 -7.00 -12.49 1.35
N HIS A 304 -6.29 -11.44 1.76
CA HIS A 304 -5.92 -10.34 0.86
C HIS A 304 -4.43 -10.33 0.47
N GLY A 305 -3.63 -11.24 1.02
CA GLY A 305 -2.19 -11.26 0.85
C GLY A 305 -1.46 -10.08 1.47
N VAL A 306 -0.20 -9.92 1.11
CA VAL A 306 0.66 -8.77 1.44
C VAL A 306 1.12 -8.06 0.17
N GLY A 307 1.28 -6.74 0.24
CA GLY A 307 1.76 -5.96 -0.88
C GLY A 307 3.25 -6.17 -1.14
N LEU A 308 3.63 -6.38 -2.39
CA LEU A 308 5.02 -6.51 -2.83
C LEU A 308 5.24 -5.55 -3.99
N THR A 309 6.29 -4.74 -3.91
CA THR A 309 6.68 -3.87 -5.02
C THR A 309 7.14 -4.73 -6.19
N VAL A 310 6.62 -4.44 -7.39
CA VAL A 310 6.93 -5.17 -8.63
C VAL A 310 8.44 -5.29 -8.87
N GLU A 311 9.18 -4.25 -8.53
CA GLU A 311 10.63 -4.14 -8.71
C GLU A 311 11.42 -5.21 -7.93
N CYS A 312 10.88 -5.77 -6.83
CA CYS A 312 11.55 -6.82 -6.06
C CYS A 312 11.83 -8.11 -6.86
N MET A 313 11.16 -8.31 -8.01
CA MET A 313 11.45 -9.44 -8.90
C MET A 313 12.72 -9.27 -9.73
N ARG A 314 13.30 -8.06 -9.78
CA ARG A 314 14.51 -7.72 -10.57
C ARG A 314 15.80 -7.77 -9.76
N LEU A 315 15.72 -8.16 -8.49
CA LEU A 315 16.88 -8.21 -7.60
C LEU A 315 17.80 -9.36 -8.03
N SER A 316 19.10 -9.05 -8.18
CA SER A 316 20.11 -10.05 -8.51
C SER A 316 20.28 -11.05 -7.36
N SER A 317 20.55 -12.32 -7.65
CA SER A 317 20.79 -13.34 -6.62
C SER A 317 22.07 -13.13 -5.81
N ILE A 318 23.00 -12.30 -6.30
CA ILE A 318 24.33 -12.12 -5.71
C ILE A 318 24.33 -10.95 -4.72
N SER A 319 23.71 -9.83 -5.11
CA SER A 319 23.86 -8.56 -4.39
C SER A 319 22.53 -7.88 -4.08
N ASP A 320 21.39 -8.43 -4.49
CA ASP A 320 20.10 -7.75 -4.46
C ASP A 320 20.11 -6.38 -5.18
N ASP A 321 21.05 -6.18 -6.13
CA ASP A 321 21.04 -5.01 -6.99
C ASP A 321 19.99 -5.15 -8.10
N LEU A 322 19.46 -4.02 -8.56
CA LEU A 322 18.52 -3.98 -9.67
C LEU A 322 19.23 -4.29 -10.99
N CYS A 323 18.83 -5.36 -11.66
CA CYS A 323 19.27 -5.63 -13.03
C CYS A 323 18.76 -4.53 -13.97
N GLU A 324 19.56 -4.12 -14.97
CA GLU A 324 19.25 -3.03 -15.94
C GLU A 324 18.03 -3.32 -16.85
N GLU A 325 17.29 -4.39 -16.64
CA GLU A 325 16.17 -4.79 -17.47
C GLU A 325 14.91 -3.93 -17.25
N HIS A 326 14.47 -3.22 -18.28
CA HIS A 326 13.34 -2.27 -18.20
C HIS A 326 11.95 -2.88 -18.47
N SER A 327 11.83 -4.21 -18.55
CA SER A 327 10.58 -4.91 -18.87
C SER A 327 9.52 -4.78 -17.76
N LEU A 328 9.96 -4.52 -16.52
CA LEU A 328 9.10 -4.29 -15.35
C LEU A 328 9.17 -2.81 -14.92
N PRO A 329 8.02 -2.17 -14.65
CA PRO A 329 8.00 -0.77 -14.19
C PRO A 329 8.67 -0.64 -12.81
N SER A 330 9.34 0.49 -12.59
CA SER A 330 9.95 0.87 -11.29
C SER A 330 8.94 1.25 -10.21
N SER A 331 7.65 1.17 -10.52
CA SER A 331 6.54 1.44 -9.60
C SER A 331 5.40 0.46 -9.87
N GLY A 332 4.60 0.21 -8.84
CA GLY A 332 3.48 -0.74 -8.88
C GLY A 332 3.58 -1.78 -7.77
N GLU A 333 2.43 -2.33 -7.41
CA GLU A 333 2.28 -3.32 -6.36
C GLU A 333 1.63 -4.59 -6.92
N VAL A 334 2.11 -5.74 -6.48
CA VAL A 334 1.45 -7.04 -6.63
C VAL A 334 1.12 -7.59 -5.25
N ARG A 335 0.12 -8.46 -5.19
CA ARG A 335 -0.33 -9.10 -3.96
C ARG A 335 0.28 -10.47 -3.85
N VAL A 336 1.09 -10.69 -2.82
CA VAL A 336 1.60 -12.02 -2.44
C VAL A 336 0.54 -12.69 -1.58
N VAL A 337 -0.22 -13.61 -2.17
CA VAL A 337 -1.40 -14.23 -1.58
C VAL A 337 -1.07 -15.66 -1.12
N PRO A 338 -1.26 -16.00 0.17
CA PRO A 338 -0.98 -17.34 0.68
C PRO A 338 -1.77 -18.45 -0.02
N ASP A 339 -1.08 -19.48 -0.49
CA ASP A 339 -1.68 -20.74 -0.93
C ASP A 339 -1.83 -21.66 0.29
N LEU A 340 -3.05 -21.70 0.83
CA LEU A 340 -3.36 -22.44 2.05
C LEU A 340 -3.13 -23.95 1.93
N SER A 341 -3.09 -24.51 0.72
CA SER A 341 -2.78 -25.93 0.50
C SER A 341 -1.33 -26.28 0.87
N THR A 342 -0.44 -25.28 0.89
CA THR A 342 0.99 -25.41 1.24
C THR A 342 1.30 -25.04 2.69
N LYS A 343 0.29 -24.65 3.46
CA LYS A 343 0.47 -24.16 4.82
C LYS A 343 0.90 -25.29 5.75
N CYS A 344 1.91 -25.03 6.57
CA CYS A 344 2.47 -26.04 7.47
C CYS A 344 3.17 -25.42 8.69
N LYS A 345 3.28 -26.19 9.79
CA LYS A 345 3.98 -25.77 11.01
C LYS A 345 5.49 -25.99 10.84
N ILE A 346 6.32 -25.08 11.35
CA ILE A 346 7.77 -25.16 11.19
C ILE A 346 8.39 -26.00 12.33
N PRO A 347 9.02 -27.18 12.05
CA PRO A 347 9.58 -28.05 13.09
C PRO A 347 10.70 -27.41 13.93
N TRP A 348 11.55 -26.60 13.28
CA TRP A 348 12.66 -25.89 13.94
C TRP A 348 12.25 -24.55 14.58
N ALA A 349 11.02 -24.09 14.38
CA ALA A 349 10.46 -22.88 14.96
C ALA A 349 9.02 -23.15 15.43
N ARG A 350 8.88 -23.80 16.59
CA ARG A 350 7.63 -24.42 17.06
C ARG A 350 6.44 -23.48 17.20
N ASN A 351 6.68 -22.18 17.34
CA ASN A 351 5.67 -21.13 17.41
C ASN A 351 5.42 -20.43 16.07
N GLN A 352 5.88 -20.99 14.96
CA GLN A 352 5.69 -20.39 13.64
C GLN A 352 5.15 -21.40 12.63
N GLU A 353 4.39 -20.88 11.69
CA GLU A 353 3.97 -21.58 10.49
C GLU A 353 4.63 -20.96 9.26
N MET A 354 4.67 -21.70 8.16
CA MET A 354 5.01 -21.18 6.85
C MET A 354 3.94 -21.53 5.83
N VAL A 355 3.84 -20.72 4.79
CA VAL A 355 2.93 -20.90 3.67
C VAL A 355 3.59 -20.33 2.43
N LEU A 356 3.54 -21.08 1.34
CA LEU A 356 3.97 -20.57 0.04
C LEU A 356 2.89 -19.66 -0.52
N ALA A 357 3.27 -18.71 -1.38
CA ALA A 357 2.34 -17.72 -1.90
C ALA A 357 2.42 -17.58 -3.42
N ASP A 358 1.26 -17.30 -4.01
CA ASP A 358 1.12 -16.88 -5.39
C ASP A 358 1.19 -15.35 -5.47
N MET A 359 1.52 -14.81 -6.64
CA MET A 359 1.55 -13.37 -6.89
C MET A 359 0.40 -13.00 -7.81
N LEU A 360 -0.47 -12.10 -7.35
CA LEU A 360 -1.64 -11.63 -8.08
C LEU A 360 -1.51 -10.14 -8.38
N THR A 361 -2.07 -9.72 -9.51
CA THR A 361 -2.29 -8.31 -9.84
C THR A 361 -3.34 -7.69 -8.90
N GLU A 362 -3.47 -6.36 -8.90
CA GLU A 362 -4.54 -5.64 -8.17
C GLU A 362 -5.94 -6.14 -8.51
N SER A 363 -6.15 -6.64 -9.74
CA SER A 363 -7.42 -7.22 -10.19
C SER A 363 -7.72 -8.61 -9.62
N GLY A 364 -6.80 -9.19 -8.83
CA GLY A 364 -6.89 -10.55 -8.31
C GLY A 364 -6.52 -11.65 -9.31
N LYS A 365 -6.16 -11.29 -10.56
CA LYS A 365 -5.65 -12.25 -11.55
C LYS A 365 -4.21 -12.62 -11.27
N ALA A 366 -3.83 -13.86 -11.60
CA ALA A 366 -2.44 -14.28 -11.53
C ALA A 366 -1.54 -13.34 -12.33
N TRP A 367 -0.42 -12.98 -11.71
CA TRP A 367 0.55 -12.11 -12.34
C TRP A 367 1.43 -12.92 -13.29
N GLN A 368 1.66 -12.41 -14.50
CA GLN A 368 2.42 -13.12 -15.55
C GLN A 368 3.86 -13.48 -15.14
N TYR A 369 4.37 -12.85 -14.09
CA TYR A 369 5.71 -13.06 -13.55
C TYR A 369 5.72 -13.96 -12.30
N CYS A 370 4.57 -14.53 -11.91
CA CYS A 370 4.48 -15.50 -10.82
C CYS A 370 5.01 -16.87 -11.29
N PRO A 371 6.15 -17.39 -10.78
CA PRO A 371 6.73 -18.64 -11.28
C PRO A 371 5.81 -19.85 -11.09
N ARG A 372 5.06 -19.87 -9.97
CA ARG A 372 4.10 -20.94 -9.66
C ARG A 372 2.95 -20.98 -10.67
N ASP A 373 2.46 -19.80 -11.09
CA ASP A 373 1.37 -19.73 -12.05
C ASP A 373 1.83 -20.05 -13.47
N VAL A 374 3.04 -19.62 -13.84
CA VAL A 374 3.66 -20.00 -15.12
C VAL A 374 3.75 -21.53 -15.24
N LEU A 375 4.22 -22.23 -14.19
CA LEU A 375 4.25 -23.69 -14.17
C LEU A 375 2.84 -24.28 -14.33
N ARG A 376 1.86 -23.76 -13.58
CA ARG A 376 0.46 -24.21 -13.63
C ARG A 376 -0.17 -24.06 -15.02
N ILE A 377 0.15 -22.98 -15.74
CA ILE A 377 -0.28 -22.78 -17.12
C ILE A 377 0.25 -23.89 -18.02
N PHE A 378 1.56 -24.19 -17.97
CA PHE A 378 2.15 -25.25 -18.79
C PHE A 378 1.65 -26.64 -18.42
N SER A 379 1.49 -26.94 -17.13
CA SER A 379 0.90 -28.21 -16.66
C SER A 379 -0.51 -28.39 -17.21
N LYS A 380 -1.31 -27.32 -17.21
CA LYS A 380 -2.68 -27.35 -17.72
C LYS A 380 -2.73 -27.52 -19.24
N ILE A 381 -1.84 -26.88 -19.99
CA ILE A 381 -1.73 -27.07 -21.44
C ILE A 381 -1.40 -28.55 -21.76
N LEU A 382 -0.45 -29.15 -21.04
CA LEU A 382 -0.10 -30.57 -21.23
C LEU A 382 -1.30 -31.51 -20.98
N GLU A 383 -2.10 -31.22 -19.96
CA GLU A 383 -3.29 -31.99 -19.63
C GLU A 383 -4.42 -31.77 -20.66
N ASP A 384 -4.78 -30.51 -20.94
CA ASP A 384 -5.93 -30.16 -21.78
C ASP A 384 -5.71 -30.50 -23.27
N GLU A 385 -4.51 -30.28 -23.80
CA GLU A 385 -4.22 -30.48 -25.23
C GLU A 385 -3.70 -31.90 -25.55
N PHE A 386 -3.01 -32.55 -24.60
CA PHE A 386 -2.32 -33.82 -24.84
C PHE A 386 -2.75 -34.94 -23.90
N GLY A 387 -3.52 -34.68 -22.84
CA GLY A 387 -3.91 -35.68 -21.84
C GLY A 387 -2.73 -36.19 -21.01
N LEU A 388 -1.67 -35.39 -20.86
CA LEU A 388 -0.43 -35.77 -20.18
C LEU A 388 -0.28 -35.09 -18.82
N VAL A 389 0.21 -35.85 -17.84
CA VAL A 389 0.59 -35.34 -16.51
C VAL A 389 2.10 -35.45 -16.34
N MET A 390 2.76 -34.32 -16.10
CA MET A 390 4.21 -34.28 -15.85
C MET A 390 4.50 -34.63 -14.38
N ASN A 391 5.14 -35.77 -14.16
CA ASN A 391 5.68 -36.15 -12.85
C ASN A 391 7.18 -35.86 -12.77
N VAL A 392 7.65 -35.40 -11.60
CA VAL A 392 9.03 -34.98 -11.36
C VAL A 392 9.53 -35.59 -10.06
N GLY A 393 10.65 -36.29 -10.12
CA GLY A 393 11.50 -36.65 -8.97
C GLY A 393 12.67 -35.67 -8.85
N ILE A 394 13.12 -35.39 -7.63
CA ILE A 394 14.15 -34.37 -7.38
C ILE A 394 15.20 -34.93 -6.43
N GLU A 395 16.46 -34.83 -6.86
CA GLU A 395 17.65 -35.11 -6.05
C GLU A 395 18.20 -33.77 -5.56
N VAL A 396 18.31 -33.64 -4.24
CA VAL A 396 18.72 -32.38 -3.59
C VAL A 396 20.07 -32.58 -2.93
N GLU A 397 21.11 -32.04 -3.56
CA GLU A 397 22.46 -32.00 -3.01
C GLU A 397 22.70 -30.74 -2.18
N PHE A 398 23.36 -30.90 -1.02
CA PHE A 398 23.72 -29.78 -0.16
C PHE A 398 24.93 -30.10 0.71
N TYR A 399 25.61 -29.04 1.14
CA TYR A 399 26.70 -29.13 2.11
C TYR A 399 26.26 -28.72 3.50
N LEU A 400 26.79 -29.43 4.49
CA LEU A 400 26.78 -28.98 5.88
C LEU A 400 28.15 -28.42 6.26
N LEU A 401 28.13 -27.18 6.74
CA LEU A 401 29.33 -26.43 7.09
C LEU A 401 29.28 -26.00 8.55
N LYS A 402 30.41 -26.07 9.24
CA LYS A 402 30.58 -25.60 10.61
C LYS A 402 31.41 -24.32 10.61
N SER A 403 30.98 -23.36 11.41
CA SER A 403 31.78 -22.15 11.67
C SER A 403 33.04 -22.51 12.45
N VAL A 404 34.18 -22.03 11.96
CA VAL A 404 35.49 -22.17 12.61
C VAL A 404 36.24 -20.85 12.56
N LEU A 405 36.90 -20.48 13.65
CA LEU A 405 37.80 -19.33 13.70
C LEU A 405 39.15 -19.73 13.11
N LYS A 406 39.55 -19.05 12.04
CA LYS A 406 40.86 -19.18 11.40
C LYS A 406 41.48 -17.80 11.26
N ASP A 407 42.66 -17.59 11.84
CA ASP A 407 43.39 -16.31 11.81
C ASP A 407 42.54 -15.13 12.33
N GLY A 408 41.72 -15.38 13.36
CA GLY A 408 40.81 -14.38 13.95
C GLY A 408 39.58 -14.03 13.08
N LYS A 409 39.38 -14.71 11.94
CA LYS A 409 38.21 -14.56 11.08
C LYS A 409 37.35 -15.82 11.11
N GLU A 410 36.05 -15.62 11.16
CA GLU A 410 35.08 -16.71 11.02
C GLU A 410 35.12 -17.24 9.58
N THR A 411 35.29 -18.55 9.44
CA THR A 411 35.33 -19.25 8.15
C THR A 411 34.46 -20.50 8.23
N TRP A 412 33.98 -20.97 7.09
CA TRP A 412 33.14 -22.17 7.01
C TRP A 412 33.99 -23.39 6.63
N ALA A 413 34.00 -24.40 7.50
CA ALA A 413 34.65 -25.67 7.25
C ALA A 413 33.63 -26.78 7.00
N ARG A 414 33.98 -27.75 6.14
CA ARG A 414 33.16 -28.96 5.95
C ARG A 414 33.09 -29.76 7.26
N ILE A 415 31.92 -30.33 7.57
CA ILE A 415 31.72 -31.11 8.80
C ILE A 415 32.43 -32.48 8.78
N ASP A 416 32.77 -32.96 7.60
CA ASP A 416 33.37 -34.27 7.34
C ASP A 416 34.44 -34.18 6.23
N ARG A 417 35.31 -35.20 6.13
CA ARG A 417 36.35 -35.35 5.09
C ARG A 417 36.39 -36.75 4.46
N THR A 418 35.38 -37.58 4.69
CA THR A 418 35.33 -38.96 4.19
C THR A 418 35.00 -39.01 2.69
N SER A 419 35.03 -40.22 2.12
CA SER A 419 34.77 -40.47 0.71
C SER A 419 33.28 -40.59 0.41
N TYR A 420 32.94 -40.63 -0.88
CA TYR A 420 31.61 -40.95 -1.41
C TYR A 420 30.98 -42.17 -0.72
N CYS A 421 29.68 -42.10 -0.43
CA CYS A 421 28.87 -43.15 0.21
C CYS A 421 29.48 -43.74 1.51
N SER A 422 30.09 -42.88 2.33
CA SER A 422 30.71 -43.25 3.60
C SER A 422 29.69 -43.34 4.73
N THR A 423 29.67 -44.48 5.42
CA THR A 423 28.87 -44.65 6.65
C THR A 423 29.30 -43.68 7.75
N VAL A 424 30.59 -43.32 7.79
CA VAL A 424 31.13 -42.36 8.78
C VAL A 424 30.59 -40.95 8.56
N ALA A 425 30.40 -40.52 7.30
CA ALA A 425 29.77 -39.23 7.02
C ALA A 425 28.33 -39.18 7.53
N ILE A 426 27.59 -40.28 7.36
CA ILE A 426 26.23 -40.41 7.87
C ILE A 426 26.22 -40.35 9.41
N ASP A 427 27.14 -41.04 10.09
CA ASP A 427 27.24 -41.00 11.55
C ASP A 427 27.54 -39.58 12.07
N VAL A 428 28.47 -38.87 11.43
CA VAL A 428 28.85 -37.49 11.77
C VAL A 428 27.68 -36.51 11.64
N ALA A 429 26.86 -36.66 10.59
CA ALA A 429 25.72 -35.78 10.32
C ALA A 429 24.38 -36.31 10.86
N SER A 430 24.38 -37.47 11.53
CA SER A 430 23.19 -38.25 11.87
C SER A 430 22.07 -37.44 12.54
N LEU A 431 22.37 -36.66 13.58
CA LEU A 431 21.38 -35.86 14.30
C LEU A 431 20.68 -34.84 13.39
N VAL A 432 21.44 -34.21 12.49
CA VAL A 432 20.93 -33.18 11.59
C VAL A 432 20.11 -33.83 10.47
N LEU A 433 20.64 -34.89 9.86
CA LEU A 433 19.97 -35.61 8.77
C LEU A 433 18.69 -36.30 9.24
N GLN A 434 18.68 -36.92 10.42
CA GLN A 434 17.47 -37.52 11.00
C GLN A 434 16.39 -36.46 11.25
N GLU A 435 16.75 -35.29 11.76
CA GLU A 435 15.79 -34.20 11.96
C GLU A 435 15.30 -33.60 10.63
N ILE A 436 16.15 -33.50 9.60
CA ILE A 436 15.75 -33.10 8.25
C ILE A 436 14.72 -34.08 7.69
N VAL A 437 15.02 -35.38 7.68
CA VAL A 437 14.12 -36.43 7.15
C VAL A 437 12.80 -36.46 7.94
N ALA A 438 12.85 -36.41 9.27
CA ALA A 438 11.65 -36.35 10.10
C ALA A 438 10.81 -35.09 9.84
N SER A 439 11.47 -33.95 9.60
CA SER A 439 10.79 -32.71 9.24
C SER A 439 10.11 -32.84 7.88
N LEU A 440 10.82 -33.30 6.84
CA LEU A 440 10.25 -33.54 5.49
C LEU A 440 9.04 -34.47 5.54
N HIS A 441 9.15 -35.57 6.30
CA HIS A 441 8.04 -36.50 6.50
C HIS A 441 6.83 -35.82 7.15
N SER A 442 7.03 -34.89 8.10
CA SER A 442 5.93 -34.10 8.70
C SER A 442 5.24 -33.13 7.72
N PHE A 443 5.90 -32.80 6.60
CA PHE A 443 5.33 -32.05 5.48
C PHE A 443 4.70 -32.95 4.41
N ASN A 444 4.58 -34.27 4.66
CA ASN A 444 4.17 -35.28 3.68
C ASN A 444 5.08 -35.34 2.44
N ILE A 445 6.37 -35.06 2.61
CA ILE A 445 7.38 -35.21 1.58
C ILE A 445 8.11 -36.52 1.83
N LEU A 446 7.97 -37.46 0.89
CA LEU A 446 8.66 -38.76 0.96
C LEU A 446 10.14 -38.57 0.60
N VAL A 447 11.02 -39.05 1.47
CA VAL A 447 12.45 -39.23 1.18
C VAL A 447 12.67 -40.68 0.82
N GLU A 448 13.10 -40.95 -0.42
CA GLU A 448 13.37 -42.31 -0.90
C GLU A 448 14.78 -42.76 -0.56
N GLN A 449 15.75 -41.85 -0.63
CA GLN A 449 17.15 -42.14 -0.41
C GLN A 449 17.87 -40.94 0.22
N LEU A 450 18.91 -41.24 1.01
CA LEU A 450 19.84 -40.29 1.60
C LEU A 450 21.23 -40.93 1.58
N HIS A 451 22.23 -40.24 1.06
CA HIS A 451 23.63 -40.65 1.15
C HIS A 451 24.59 -39.46 1.26
N SER A 452 25.83 -39.74 1.63
CA SER A 452 26.93 -38.76 1.55
C SER A 452 27.47 -38.72 0.12
N GLU A 453 27.50 -37.54 -0.47
CA GLU A 453 27.89 -37.35 -1.88
C GLU A 453 29.42 -37.23 -2.03
N ALA A 454 29.92 -37.04 -3.25
CA ALA A 454 31.35 -37.01 -3.55
C ALA A 454 32.10 -35.85 -2.88
N GLY A 455 31.40 -34.74 -2.60
CA GLY A 455 31.95 -33.60 -1.86
C GLY A 455 32.10 -33.86 -0.36
N LYS A 456 33.18 -33.35 0.23
CA LYS A 456 33.44 -33.48 1.67
C LYS A 456 32.37 -32.76 2.48
N GLY A 457 31.63 -33.48 3.32
CA GLY A 457 30.48 -32.94 4.06
C GLY A 457 29.30 -32.56 3.16
N GLN A 458 29.22 -33.13 1.96
CA GLN A 458 28.08 -33.04 1.05
C GLN A 458 27.15 -34.24 1.25
N PHE A 459 25.85 -33.99 1.11
CA PHE A 459 24.81 -35.00 1.21
C PHE A 459 23.81 -34.80 0.11
N GLU A 460 23.18 -35.89 -0.32
CA GLU A 460 22.07 -35.88 -1.27
C GLU A 460 20.83 -36.49 -0.62
N ILE A 461 19.69 -35.86 -0.83
CA ILE A 461 18.37 -36.38 -0.48
C ILE A 461 17.56 -36.55 -1.76
N VAL A 462 17.11 -37.78 -2.02
CA VAL A 462 16.21 -38.10 -3.13
C VAL A 462 14.77 -38.05 -2.65
N LEU A 463 13.97 -37.19 -3.28
CA LEU A 463 12.55 -37.03 -2.97
C LEU A 463 11.70 -37.93 -3.89
N GLY A 464 10.62 -38.48 -3.34
CA GLY A 464 9.65 -39.23 -4.13
C GLY A 464 8.99 -38.38 -5.22
N TYR A 465 8.72 -38.99 -6.37
CA TYR A 465 8.13 -38.28 -7.51
C TYR A 465 6.65 -37.92 -7.26
N THR A 466 6.21 -36.80 -7.82
CA THR A 466 4.81 -36.35 -7.83
C THR A 466 4.58 -35.43 -9.02
N ASP A 467 3.36 -34.95 -9.24
CA ASP A 467 3.10 -33.93 -10.26
C ASP A 467 4.03 -32.72 -10.10
N CYS A 468 4.40 -32.10 -11.22
CA CYS A 468 5.38 -31.01 -11.26
C CYS A 468 5.07 -29.83 -10.33
N GLY A 469 3.79 -29.51 -10.11
CA GLY A 469 3.39 -28.42 -9.20
C GLY A 469 3.72 -28.76 -7.74
N ARG A 470 3.35 -29.95 -7.28
CA ARG A 470 3.73 -30.43 -5.93
C ARG A 470 5.23 -30.66 -5.81
N ALA A 471 5.90 -31.17 -6.85
CA ALA A 471 7.34 -31.39 -6.83
C ALA A 471 8.11 -30.07 -6.65
N ALA A 472 7.71 -29.01 -7.36
CA ALA A 472 8.28 -27.67 -7.18
C ALA A 472 8.08 -27.14 -5.75
N ASN A 473 6.89 -27.32 -5.17
CA ASN A 473 6.63 -26.95 -3.77
C ASN A 473 7.51 -27.74 -2.80
N ASN A 474 7.66 -29.05 -3.03
CA ASN A 474 8.48 -29.93 -2.20
C ASN A 474 9.94 -29.50 -2.21
N LEU A 475 10.49 -29.06 -3.36
CA LEU A 475 11.84 -28.54 -3.44
C LEU A 475 12.04 -27.28 -2.58
N ILE A 476 11.12 -26.32 -2.67
CA ILE A 476 11.16 -25.08 -1.86
C ILE A 476 11.14 -25.43 -0.36
N ILE A 477 10.20 -26.30 0.04
CA ILE A 477 10.08 -26.73 1.44
C ILE A 477 11.36 -27.46 1.89
N THR A 478 11.95 -28.28 1.03
CA THR A 478 13.16 -29.04 1.34
C THR A 478 14.36 -28.13 1.61
N HIS A 479 14.54 -27.09 0.80
CA HIS A 479 15.55 -26.07 1.06
C HIS A 479 15.33 -25.33 2.39
N GLU A 480 14.09 -24.96 2.72
CA GLU A 480 13.77 -24.33 4.00
C GLU A 480 14.07 -25.26 5.18
N VAL A 481 13.73 -26.55 5.07
CA VAL A 481 13.99 -27.58 6.07
C VAL A 481 15.49 -27.74 6.31
N ILE A 482 16.27 -27.95 5.25
CA ILE A 482 17.72 -28.14 5.36
C ILE A 482 18.37 -26.92 6.00
N LYS A 483 18.06 -25.70 5.52
CA LYS A 483 18.63 -24.45 6.09
C LYS A 483 18.18 -24.23 7.53
N GLY A 484 16.92 -24.51 7.83
CA GLY A 484 16.32 -24.32 9.14
C GLY A 484 16.91 -25.25 10.20
N VAL A 485 16.94 -26.55 9.90
CA VAL A 485 17.49 -27.58 10.77
C VAL A 485 19.00 -27.43 10.92
N ALA A 486 19.75 -27.21 9.83
CA ALA A 486 21.19 -26.97 9.93
C ALA A 486 21.50 -25.80 10.88
N ARG A 487 20.79 -24.66 10.75
CA ARG A 487 20.97 -23.50 11.62
C ARG A 487 20.64 -23.80 13.08
N LYS A 488 19.58 -24.58 13.34
CA LYS A 488 19.21 -25.03 14.70
C LYS A 488 20.34 -25.82 15.36
N HIS A 489 21.12 -26.57 14.57
CA HIS A 489 22.28 -27.34 15.01
C HIS A 489 23.61 -26.56 14.93
N GLY A 490 23.58 -25.25 14.70
CA GLY A 490 24.80 -24.41 14.62
C GLY A 490 25.63 -24.64 13.36
N LEU A 491 25.01 -25.17 12.29
CA LEU A 491 25.62 -25.39 10.99
C LEU A 491 25.01 -24.48 9.92
N LEU A 492 25.73 -24.32 8.82
CA LEU A 492 25.23 -23.70 7.59
C LEU A 492 24.93 -24.79 6.57
N GLY A 493 23.67 -24.87 6.13
CA GLY A 493 23.27 -25.65 4.96
C GLY A 493 23.43 -24.83 3.68
N SER A 494 24.30 -25.26 2.78
CA SER A 494 24.61 -24.56 1.52
C SER A 494 24.29 -25.41 0.31
N PHE A 495 23.62 -24.81 -0.67
CA PHE A 495 23.34 -25.41 -2.00
C PHE A 495 24.31 -24.88 -3.07
N THR A 496 25.20 -23.97 -2.69
CA THR A 496 26.27 -23.52 -3.58
C THR A 496 27.29 -24.65 -3.76
N PRO A 497 27.65 -24.99 -5.01
CA PRO A 497 28.58 -26.09 -5.32
C PRO A 497 29.97 -25.93 -4.68
#